data_AF-A0A292PY19-F1
#
_entry.id   AF-A0A292PY19-F1
#
_cell.length_a   1.000
_cell.length_b   1.000
_cell.length_c   1.000
_cell.angle_alpha   90.00
_cell.angle_beta   90.00
_cell.angle_gamma   90.00
#
_symmetry.space_group_name_H-M   'P 1'
#
loop_
_entity.id
_entity.type
_entity.pdbx_description
1 polymer ?
#
loop_
_entity_poly.entity_id
_entity_poly.type
_entity_poly.pdbx_seq_one_letter_code
_entity_poly.pdbx_strand_id
1 'polypeptide(L)'
;MLPTNPAQLKPKLPAQKPNHHHQKPPPPPPYKHRPFPPPAAGPDHIPKPLTPSDLPERYRPAYRKVRTVVVMLPIAIVTSYVLYQRVVLGEERKVLVKKED
;
A
#
# COMPACT_ATOMS: atom_id res chain seq x y z
N MET A 1 24.47 28.23 65.06
CA MET A 1 25.32 27.20 64.45
C MET A 1 24.46 26.37 63.50
N LEU A 2 24.97 26.11 62.30
CA LEU A 2 24.31 25.39 61.19
C LEU A 2 24.03 23.90 61.50
N PRO A 3 23.23 23.19 60.67
CA PRO A 3 22.46 22.01 61.02
C PRO A 3 23.23 20.69 60.86
N THR A 4 22.86 19.66 61.62
CA THR A 4 23.23 18.26 61.30
C THR A 4 21.99 17.55 60.78
N ASN A 5 22.04 17.27 59.48
CA ASN A 5 21.08 16.52 58.69
C ASN A 5 21.45 15.03 58.72
N PRO A 6 20.61 14.09 59.18
CA PRO A 6 20.84 12.66 58.96
C PRO A 6 20.25 12.25 57.60
N ALA A 7 20.94 12.65 56.53
CA ALA A 7 20.74 12.01 55.24
C ALA A 7 21.37 10.60 55.29
N GLN A 8 20.70 9.65 54.65
CA GLN A 8 21.25 8.39 54.11
C GLN A 8 21.26 7.15 55.03
N LEU A 9 20.11 6.49 55.12
CA LEU A 9 20.09 5.02 55.20
C LEU A 9 19.73 4.48 53.81
N LYS A 10 20.77 4.24 53.00
CA LYS A 10 20.67 3.44 51.78
C LYS A 10 21.17 2.03 52.12
N PRO A 11 20.32 0.99 52.11
CA PRO A 11 20.78 -0.38 52.32
C PRO A 11 21.76 -0.77 51.20
N LYS A 12 22.97 -1.16 51.59
CA LYS A 12 23.96 -1.74 50.69
C LYS A 12 23.53 -3.16 50.38
N LEU A 13 22.96 -3.36 49.19
CA LEU A 13 22.64 -4.69 48.66
C LEU A 13 23.94 -5.55 48.61
N PRO A 14 23.90 -6.83 48.99
CA PRO A 14 25.05 -7.71 48.91
C PRO A 14 25.42 -7.95 47.44
N ALA A 15 26.72 -7.92 47.16
CA ALA A 15 27.29 -8.20 45.84
C ALA A 15 26.97 -9.64 45.42
N GLN A 16 26.05 -9.81 44.48
CA GLN A 16 25.80 -11.10 43.81
C GLN A 16 26.91 -11.34 42.77
N LYS A 17 27.67 -12.43 42.96
CA LYS A 17 28.64 -12.98 42.00
C LYS A 17 27.97 -13.28 40.64
N PRO A 18 28.65 -13.09 39.50
CA PRO A 18 28.09 -13.37 38.18
C PRO A 18 27.96 -14.89 37.98
N ASN A 19 26.73 -15.36 37.79
CA ASN A 19 26.44 -16.74 37.42
C ASN A 19 26.47 -16.83 35.88
N HIS A 20 27.55 -17.38 35.32
CA HIS A 20 27.67 -17.61 33.87
C HIS A 20 26.84 -18.82 33.44
N HIS A 21 25.51 -18.68 33.43
CA HIS A 21 24.64 -19.56 32.65
C HIS A 21 24.42 -18.91 31.28
N HIS A 22 24.82 -19.59 30.21
CA HIS A 22 24.55 -19.21 28.82
C HIS A 22 23.03 -19.14 28.58
N GLN A 23 22.39 -18.05 28.99
CA GLN A 23 21.05 -17.72 28.52
C GLN A 23 21.23 -17.08 27.14
N LYS A 24 20.87 -17.82 26.09
CA LYS A 24 20.68 -17.23 24.76
C LYS A 24 19.76 -16.02 24.92
N PRO A 25 20.08 -14.85 24.34
CA PRO A 25 19.20 -13.71 24.39
C PRO A 25 17.82 -14.13 23.85
N PRO A 26 16.71 -13.62 24.43
CA PRO A 26 15.39 -13.88 23.88
C PRO A 26 15.39 -13.49 22.39
N PRO A 27 14.70 -14.26 21.52
CA PRO A 27 14.61 -13.91 20.11
C PRO A 27 14.10 -12.47 20.00
N PRO A 28 14.69 -11.64 19.11
CA PRO A 28 14.19 -10.31 18.88
C PRO A 28 12.70 -10.39 18.50
N PRO A 29 11.87 -9.43 18.93
CA PRO A 29 10.50 -9.34 18.44
C PRO A 29 10.54 -9.33 16.90
N PRO A 30 9.52 -9.90 16.23
CA PRO A 30 9.47 -9.88 14.77
C PRO A 30 9.67 -8.45 14.29
N TYR A 31 10.71 -8.24 13.48
CA TYR A 31 10.98 -6.94 12.88
C TYR A 31 9.75 -6.55 12.05
N LYS A 32 8.94 -5.63 12.57
CA LYS A 32 8.01 -4.90 11.72
C LYS A 32 8.90 -4.13 10.75
N HIS A 33 8.89 -4.51 9.48
CA HIS A 33 9.50 -3.71 8.42
C HIS A 33 8.92 -2.31 8.54
N ARG A 34 9.66 -1.42 9.19
CA ARG A 34 9.33 -0.01 9.20
C ARG A 34 9.56 0.42 7.75
N PRO A 35 8.53 0.91 7.04
CA PRO A 35 8.73 1.45 5.71
C PRO A 35 9.87 2.46 5.79
N PHE A 36 10.82 2.35 4.87
CA PHE A 36 11.90 3.32 4.77
C PHE A 36 11.26 4.71 4.73
N PRO A 37 11.67 5.67 5.58
CA PRO A 37 11.11 7.01 5.51
C PRO A 37 11.36 7.54 4.08
N PRO A 38 10.34 8.05 3.39
CA PRO A 38 10.54 8.63 2.07
C PRO A 38 11.62 9.73 2.17
N PRO A 39 12.47 9.90 1.14
CA PRO A 39 13.47 10.97 1.14
C PRO A 39 12.77 12.30 1.44
N ALA A 40 13.35 13.08 2.36
CA ALA A 40 12.80 14.34 2.86
C ALA A 40 12.30 15.18 1.68
N ALA A 41 10.98 15.29 1.61
CA ALA A 41 10.34 15.86 0.45
C ALA A 41 10.47 17.39 0.51
N GLY A 42 11.11 17.98 -0.50
CA GLY A 42 11.15 19.44 -0.69
C GLY A 42 9.74 19.99 -0.86
N PRO A 43 9.49 21.29 -0.57
CA PRO A 43 8.18 21.85 -0.17
C PRO A 43 6.94 21.68 -1.10
N ASP A 44 7.04 20.98 -2.23
CA ASP A 44 5.99 20.89 -3.25
C ASP A 44 5.40 19.47 -3.46
N HIS A 45 5.57 18.57 -2.49
CA HIS A 45 5.10 17.18 -2.60
C HIS A 45 3.61 17.05 -2.28
N ILE A 46 2.76 17.21 -3.30
CA ILE A 46 1.39 16.69 -3.24
C ILE A 46 1.50 15.16 -3.11
N PRO A 47 1.08 14.53 -1.99
CA PRO A 47 1.16 13.09 -1.85
C PRO A 47 0.24 12.43 -2.88
N LYS A 48 0.83 11.83 -3.91
CA LYS A 48 0.12 11.00 -4.87
C LYS A 48 -0.24 9.69 -4.15
N PRO A 49 -1.53 9.36 -3.95
CA PRO A 49 -1.89 8.08 -3.36
C PRO A 49 -1.42 6.96 -4.30
N LEU A 50 -0.60 6.05 -3.77
CA LEU A 50 0.01 4.96 -4.53
C LEU A 50 -1.02 3.84 -4.80
N THR A 51 -2.03 3.72 -3.94
CA THR A 51 -3.05 2.67 -4.03
C THR A 51 -4.46 3.17 -3.69
N PRO A 52 -5.52 2.46 -4.14
CA PRO A 52 -6.90 2.80 -3.79
C PRO A 52 -7.21 2.72 -2.29
N SER A 53 -6.38 1.99 -1.52
CA SER A 53 -6.48 1.91 -0.06
C SER A 53 -6.03 3.19 0.63
N ASP A 54 -5.16 3.98 -0.01
CA ASP A 54 -4.65 5.25 0.50
C ASP A 54 -5.63 6.42 0.30
N LEU A 55 -6.76 6.18 -0.39
CA LEU A 55 -7.76 7.20 -0.67
C LEU A 55 -8.78 7.29 0.47
N PRO A 56 -9.12 8.52 0.94
CA PRO A 56 -10.16 8.69 1.95
C PRO A 56 -11.46 8.00 1.52
N GLU A 57 -12.14 7.34 2.47
CA GLU A 57 -13.32 6.47 2.26
C GLU A 57 -14.35 7.11 1.29
N ARG A 58 -14.57 8.42 1.44
CA ARG A 58 -15.50 9.23 0.63
C ARG A 58 -15.24 9.22 -0.87
N TYR A 59 -14.01 8.94 -1.32
CA TYR A 59 -13.63 8.95 -2.75
C TYR A 59 -13.57 7.56 -3.39
N ARG A 60 -13.65 6.48 -2.61
CA ARG A 60 -13.71 5.10 -3.13
C ARG A 60 -14.83 4.88 -4.17
N PRO A 61 -16.06 5.42 -4.01
CA PRO A 61 -17.09 5.24 -5.04
C PRO A 61 -16.78 5.99 -6.34
N ALA A 62 -16.18 7.18 -6.26
CA ALA A 62 -15.77 7.94 -7.44
C ALA A 62 -14.66 7.20 -8.21
N TYR A 63 -13.68 6.64 -7.51
CA TYR A 63 -12.62 5.84 -8.11
C TYR A 63 -13.16 4.66 -8.93
N ARG A 64 -14.13 3.91 -8.38
CA ARG A 64 -14.75 2.78 -9.09
C ARG A 64 -15.45 3.23 -10.37
N LYS A 65 -16.23 4.33 -10.31
CA LYS A 65 -16.93 4.88 -11.47
C LYS A 65 -15.96 5.32 -12.56
N VAL A 66 -14.94 6.10 -12.21
CA VAL A 66 -13.93 6.59 -13.16
C VAL A 66 -13.20 5.41 -13.79
N ARG A 67 -12.74 4.45 -12.99
CA ARG A 67 -12.09 3.24 -13.50
C ARG A 67 -12.98 2.48 -14.48
N THR A 68 -14.25 2.27 -14.12
CA THR A 68 -15.20 1.58 -15.01
C THR A 68 -15.40 2.36 -16.31
N VAL A 69 -15.58 3.68 -16.27
CA VAL A 69 -15.76 4.50 -17.48
C VAL A 69 -14.53 4.43 -18.38
N VAL A 70 -13.33 4.57 -17.81
CA VAL A 70 -12.07 4.51 -18.57
C VAL A 70 -11.92 3.17 -19.32
N VAL A 71 -12.34 2.07 -18.71
CA VAL A 71 -12.26 0.73 -19.33
C VAL A 71 -13.41 0.46 -20.28
N MET A 72 -14.64 0.89 -19.95
CA MET A 72 -15.84 0.58 -20.72
C MET A 72 -16.02 1.47 -21.94
N LEU A 73 -15.57 2.73 -21.88
CA LEU A 73 -15.71 3.70 -22.97
C LEU A 73 -15.11 3.19 -24.30
N PRO A 74 -13.85 2.72 -24.38
CA PRO A 74 -13.30 2.24 -25.64
C PRO A 74 -14.00 0.98 -26.16
N ILE A 75 -14.39 0.06 -25.28
CA ILE A 75 -15.13 -1.15 -25.65
C ILE A 75 -16.46 -0.76 -26.27
N ALA A 76 -17.22 0.13 -25.62
CA ALA A 76 -18.52 0.59 -26.08
C ALA A 76 -18.44 1.30 -27.45
N ILE A 77 -17.40 2.11 -27.68
CA ILE A 77 -17.19 2.78 -28.98
C ILE A 77 -16.97 1.75 -30.09
N VAL A 78 -16.03 0.82 -29.88
CA VAL A 78 -15.69 -0.19 -30.90
C VAL A 78 -16.87 -1.12 -31.17
N THR A 79 -17.54 -1.59 -30.12
CA THR A 79 -18.71 -2.46 -30.29
C THR A 79 -19.86 -1.72 -30.96
N SER A 80 -20.14 -0.48 -30.56
CA SER A 80 -21.16 0.36 -31.20
C SER A 80 -20.89 0.51 -32.70
N TYR A 81 -19.65 0.78 -33.10
CA TYR A 81 -19.27 0.89 -34.51
C TYR A 81 -19.45 -0.41 -35.28
N VAL A 82 -19.00 -1.54 -34.73
CA VAL A 82 -19.13 -2.85 -35.39
C VAL A 82 -20.59 -3.28 -35.51
N LEU A 83 -21.41 -2.99 -34.50
CA LEU A 83 -22.85 -3.22 -34.58
C LEU A 83 -23.48 -2.31 -35.63
N TYR A 84 -23.04 -1.05 -35.74
CA TYR A 84 -23.52 -0.14 -36.78
C TYR A 84 -23.21 -0.67 -38.19
N GLN A 85 -22.00 -1.18 -38.43
CA GLN A 85 -21.63 -1.80 -39.70
C GLN A 85 -22.52 -3.01 -40.05
N ARG A 86 -22.85 -3.84 -39.06
CA ARG A 86 -23.67 -5.04 -39.30
C ARG A 86 -25.15 -4.77 -39.41
N VAL A 87 -25.70 -3.99 -38.47
CA VAL A 87 -27.14 -3.76 -38.34
C VAL A 87 -27.62 -2.71 -39.33
N VAL A 88 -26.83 -1.66 -39.57
CA VAL A 88 -27.26 -0.51 -40.39
C VAL A 88 -26.70 -0.62 -41.81
N LEU A 89 -25.40 -0.91 -41.97
CA LEU A 89 -24.79 -1.01 -43.31
C LEU A 89 -25.02 -2.37 -43.98
N GLY A 90 -25.43 -3.41 -43.23
CA GLY A 90 -25.68 -4.74 -43.78
C GLY A 90 -24.43 -5.40 -44.37
N GLU A 91 -23.23 -4.94 -44.00
CA GLU A 91 -22.00 -5.58 -44.44
C GLU A 91 -21.87 -6.95 -43.76
N GLU A 92 -22.34 -7.99 -44.44
CA GLU A 92 -22.09 -9.36 -44.05
C GLU A 92 -20.57 -9.57 -43.93
N ARG A 93 -20.14 -10.32 -42.90
CA ARG A 93 -18.72 -10.71 -42.79
C ARG A 93 -18.37 -11.43 -44.09
N LYS A 94 -17.56 -10.80 -44.95
CA LYS A 94 -16.95 -11.46 -46.10
C LYS A 94 -16.09 -12.60 -45.54
N VAL A 95 -16.67 -13.79 -45.48
CA VAL A 95 -15.94 -15.02 -45.22
C VAL A 95 -15.03 -15.18 -46.43
N LEU A 96 -13.72 -15.10 -46.19
CA LEU A 96 -12.76 -15.48 -47.21
C LEU A 96 -13.10 -16.92 -47.60
N VAL A 97 -13.59 -17.10 -48.84
CA VAL A 97 -13.77 -18.43 -49.43
C VAL A 97 -12.45 -19.15 -49.21
N LYS A 98 -12.47 -20.19 -48.39
CA LYS A 98 -11.33 -21.08 -48.22
C LYS A 98 -11.10 -21.68 -49.60
N LYS A 99 -10.03 -21.22 -50.26
CA LYS A 99 -9.57 -21.86 -51.50
C LYS A 99 -9.00 -23.20 -51.07
N GLU A 100 -9.80 -24.24 -51.26
CA GLU A 100 -9.35 -25.62 -51.15
C GLU A 100 -8.51 -25.89 -52.40
N ASP A 101 -7.19 -25.97 -52.20
CA ASP A 101 -6.25 -26.60 -53.12
C ASP A 101 -5.91 -28.00 -52.55
#